data_AF-A0A4Q3Y417-F1
#
_entry.id   AF-A0A4Q3Y417-F1
#
_cell.length_a   1.000
_cell.length_b   1.000
_cell.length_c   1.000
_cell.angle_alpha   90.00
_cell.angle_beta   90.00
_cell.angle_gamma   90.00
#
_symmetry.space_group_name_H-M   'P 1'
#
loop_
_entity.id
_entity.type
_entity.pdbx_description
1 polymer ?
#
loop_
_entity_poly.entity_id
_entity_poly.type
_entity_poly.pdbx_seq_one_letter_code
_entity_poly.pdbx_strand_id
1 'polypeptide(L)'
;MKLPQFTKMPLAWINDGRIKKFRWASEGSDNLAALMTYLVILNHVDAESGIARVTYDRIVEAGSLSRQKVSAGLDILQRRKMITREPEGRSTIGVRDYNATEHWAKIPARGLYRGGEIMGLSEFRLRRRAELDAMKLYFLFAARRNRDTNMAQISYAKIEEATGITENYIRNALTVLGANGLVHVERLQSRQSEQGISNAYRLCHLHTRIHMGTTGRQDDFGLGAVTHDFDDLL
;
A
#
# COMPACT_ATOMS: atom_id res chain seq x y z
N MET A 1 -6.12 -22.00 0.43
CA MET A 1 -5.10 -21.42 1.34
C MET A 1 -5.67 -20.19 2.02
N LYS A 2 -5.50 -20.05 3.35
CA LYS A 2 -5.99 -18.88 4.09
C LYS A 2 -4.97 -17.76 3.99
N LEU A 3 -5.37 -16.58 3.51
CA LEU A 3 -4.47 -15.42 3.39
C LEU A 3 -3.97 -14.94 4.78
N PRO A 4 -2.71 -14.48 4.91
CA PRO A 4 -2.22 -13.84 6.13
C PRO A 4 -2.88 -12.47 6.32
N GLN A 5 -2.76 -11.86 7.50
CA GLN A 5 -3.31 -10.52 7.74
C GLN A 5 -2.66 -9.47 6.83
N PHE A 6 -1.35 -9.57 6.66
CA PHE A 6 -0.55 -8.75 5.76
C PHE A 6 0.54 -9.62 5.11
N THR A 7 1.14 -9.11 4.04
CA THR A 7 2.33 -9.66 3.41
C THR A 7 3.43 -8.60 3.27
N LYS A 8 4.65 -9.03 2.90
CA LYS A 8 5.80 -8.15 2.69
C LYS A 8 5.82 -7.66 1.25
N MET A 9 5.96 -6.35 1.06
CA MET A 9 6.20 -5.72 -0.24
C MET A 9 7.59 -5.09 -0.26
N PRO A 10 8.43 -5.37 -1.28
CA PRO A 10 9.72 -4.74 -1.40
C PRO A 10 9.60 -3.23 -1.66
N LEU A 11 10.51 -2.44 -1.09
CA LEU A 11 10.51 -0.99 -1.23
C LEU A 11 11.31 -0.47 -2.43
N ALA A 12 12.16 -1.31 -3.02
CA ALA A 12 13.10 -0.91 -4.06
C ALA A 12 12.44 -0.16 -5.22
N TRP A 13 11.32 -0.68 -5.74
CA TRP A 13 10.62 -0.10 -6.90
C TRP A 13 9.90 1.23 -6.61
N ILE A 14 9.67 1.54 -5.34
CA ILE A 14 9.21 2.86 -4.91
C ILE A 14 10.40 3.80 -4.82
N ASN A 15 11.48 3.36 -4.17
CA ASN A 15 12.67 4.18 -3.89
C ASN A 15 13.48 4.52 -5.14
N ASP A 16 13.56 3.61 -6.12
CA ASP A 16 14.27 3.82 -7.38
C ASP A 16 13.44 4.51 -8.47
N GLY A 17 12.20 4.91 -8.13
CA GLY A 17 11.33 5.65 -9.03
C GLY A 17 10.64 4.82 -10.13
N ARG A 18 10.71 3.48 -10.11
CA ARG A 18 9.93 2.62 -11.04
C ARG A 18 8.43 2.94 -10.99
N ILE A 19 7.89 3.35 -9.84
CA ILE A 19 6.51 3.85 -9.70
C ILE A 19 6.15 4.98 -10.68
N LYS A 20 7.10 5.85 -11.04
CA LYS A 20 6.88 6.97 -11.98
C LYS A 20 6.64 6.49 -13.42
N LYS A 21 7.09 5.28 -13.75
CA LYS A 21 6.93 4.67 -15.09
C LYS A 21 5.47 4.27 -15.37
N PHE A 22 4.63 4.16 -14.34
CA PHE A 22 3.19 3.95 -14.47
C PHE A 22 2.52 5.29 -14.79
N ARG A 23 2.33 5.55 -16.09
CA ARG A 23 1.73 6.80 -16.60
C ARG A 23 0.37 6.54 -17.24
N TRP A 24 -0.55 7.49 -17.08
CA TRP A 24 -1.79 7.49 -17.82
C TRP A 24 -1.57 8.10 -19.21
N ALA A 25 -1.30 7.23 -20.18
CA ALA A 25 -1.14 7.55 -21.60
C ALA A 25 -1.84 6.44 -22.43
N SER A 26 -1.35 6.10 -23.62
CA SER A 26 -1.89 5.00 -24.45
C SER A 26 -2.00 3.67 -23.69
N GLU A 27 -1.04 3.35 -22.82
CA GLU A 27 -1.03 2.15 -21.96
C GLU A 27 -1.65 2.38 -20.56
N GLY A 28 -2.42 3.45 -20.33
CA GLY A 28 -2.92 3.83 -18.99
C GLY A 28 -3.76 2.74 -18.31
N SER A 29 -4.66 2.11 -19.08
CA SER A 29 -5.51 1.01 -18.62
C SER A 29 -4.69 -0.22 -18.21
N ASP A 30 -3.65 -0.56 -18.98
CA ASP A 30 -2.78 -1.71 -18.69
C ASP A 30 -1.83 -1.42 -17.53
N ASN A 31 -1.36 -0.18 -17.38
CA ASN A 31 -0.59 0.26 -16.21
C ASN A 31 -1.38 0.10 -14.91
N LEU A 32 -2.68 0.41 -14.94
CA LEU A 32 -3.53 0.21 -13.78
C LEU A 32 -3.76 -1.28 -13.51
N ALA A 33 -4.08 -2.06 -14.54
CA ALA A 33 -4.20 -3.51 -14.42
C ALA A 33 -2.92 -4.17 -13.87
N ALA A 34 -1.74 -3.67 -14.24
CA ALA A 34 -0.45 -4.11 -13.72
C ALA A 34 -0.35 -3.88 -12.19
N LEU A 35 -0.71 -2.70 -11.69
CA LEU A 35 -0.67 -2.40 -10.26
C LEU A 35 -1.71 -3.19 -9.45
N MET A 36 -2.90 -3.39 -10.00
CA MET A 36 -3.94 -4.24 -9.40
C MET A 36 -3.48 -5.70 -9.34
N THR A 37 -2.93 -6.22 -10.45
CA THR A 37 -2.33 -7.56 -10.53
C THR A 37 -1.20 -7.73 -9.51
N TYR A 38 -0.34 -6.73 -9.37
CA TYR A 38 0.75 -6.75 -8.40
C TYR A 38 0.26 -6.82 -6.96
N LEU A 39 -0.82 -6.12 -6.62
CA LEU A 39 -1.44 -6.23 -5.29
C LEU A 39 -1.89 -7.66 -5.00
N VAL A 40 -2.56 -8.32 -5.95
CA VAL A 40 -2.99 -9.72 -5.79
C VAL A 40 -1.78 -10.65 -5.60
N ILE A 41 -0.73 -10.48 -6.41
CA ILE A 41 0.52 -11.25 -6.30
C ILE A 41 1.12 -11.07 -4.90
N LEU A 42 1.26 -9.82 -4.45
CA LEU A 42 1.79 -9.52 -3.12
C LEU A 42 0.96 -10.16 -2.01
N ASN A 43 -0.37 -10.22 -2.13
CA ASN A 43 -1.21 -10.84 -1.11
C ASN A 43 -0.99 -12.35 -0.98
N HIS A 44 -0.45 -13.00 -2.01
CA HIS A 44 -0.19 -14.44 -2.05
C HIS A 44 1.31 -14.78 -1.94
N VAL A 45 2.18 -13.79 -1.72
CA VAL A 45 3.62 -14.01 -1.60
C VAL A 45 3.93 -14.77 -0.31
N ASP A 46 4.76 -15.81 -0.44
CA ASP A 46 5.33 -16.49 0.70
C ASP A 46 6.36 -15.59 1.42
N ALA A 47 6.30 -15.57 2.76
CA ALA A 47 7.00 -14.61 3.59
C ALA A 47 8.53 -14.77 3.56
N GLU A 48 9.01 -15.99 3.25
CA GLU A 48 10.43 -16.33 3.26
C GLU A 48 11.01 -16.31 1.85
N SER A 49 10.36 -16.98 0.90
CA SER A 49 10.88 -17.10 -0.47
C SER A 49 10.63 -15.89 -1.37
N GLY A 50 9.61 -15.07 -1.07
CA GLY A 50 9.20 -14.00 -1.99
C GLY A 50 8.47 -14.51 -3.23
N ILE A 51 8.04 -15.76 -3.24
CA ILE A 51 7.33 -16.39 -4.35
C ILE A 51 5.84 -16.47 -4.03
N ALA A 52 5.02 -15.92 -4.92
CA ALA A 52 3.58 -16.08 -4.88
C ALA A 52 3.16 -17.32 -5.67
N ARG A 53 2.42 -18.22 -5.02
CA ARG A 53 1.75 -19.37 -5.66
C ARG A 53 0.30 -19.00 -5.91
N VAL A 54 0.04 -18.44 -7.07
CA VAL A 54 -1.27 -17.90 -7.43
C VAL A 54 -1.58 -18.22 -8.88
N THR A 55 -2.69 -18.91 -9.09
CA THR A 55 -3.17 -19.25 -10.44
C THR A 55 -3.63 -18.01 -11.17
N TYR A 56 -3.57 -18.05 -12.49
CA TYR A 56 -4.08 -16.98 -13.35
C TYR A 56 -5.55 -16.62 -13.05
N ASP A 57 -6.39 -17.63 -12.87
CA ASP A 57 -7.83 -17.46 -12.61
C ASP A 57 -8.07 -16.76 -11.27
N ARG A 58 -7.24 -17.06 -10.27
CA ARG A 58 -7.25 -16.36 -8.99
C ARG A 58 -6.86 -14.88 -9.12
N ILE A 59 -5.94 -14.53 -10.02
CA ILE A 59 -5.59 -13.12 -10.28
C ILE A 59 -6.75 -12.39 -10.94
N VAL A 60 -7.39 -13.03 -11.92
CA VAL A 60 -8.59 -12.54 -12.62
C VAL A 60 -9.71 -12.25 -11.63
N GLU A 61 -10.04 -13.23 -10.79
CA GLU A 61 -11.09 -13.13 -9.76
C GLU A 61 -10.73 -12.04 -8.73
N ALA A 62 -9.57 -12.16 -8.07
CA ALA A 62 -9.19 -11.27 -6.97
C ALA A 62 -9.04 -9.81 -7.39
N GLY A 63 -8.55 -9.57 -8.61
CA GLY A 63 -8.36 -8.23 -9.16
C GLY A 63 -9.58 -7.67 -9.89
N SER A 64 -10.65 -8.45 -10.07
CA SER A 64 -11.79 -8.10 -10.94
C SER A 64 -11.35 -7.67 -12.35
N LEU A 65 -10.37 -8.37 -12.91
CA LEU A 65 -9.74 -8.05 -14.21
C LEU A 65 -10.10 -9.09 -15.26
N SER A 66 -10.17 -8.68 -16.53
CA SER A 66 -10.23 -9.65 -17.62
C SER A 66 -8.91 -10.42 -17.77
N ARG A 67 -8.97 -11.62 -18.35
CA ARG A 67 -7.75 -12.41 -18.64
C ARG A 67 -6.75 -11.61 -19.48
N GLN A 68 -7.21 -10.86 -20.48
CA GLN A 68 -6.34 -10.03 -21.31
C GLN A 68 -5.61 -8.95 -20.48
N LYS A 69 -6.31 -8.31 -19.53
CA LYS A 69 -5.72 -7.27 -18.67
C LYS A 69 -4.71 -7.83 -17.68
N VAL A 70 -4.95 -9.02 -17.15
CA VAL A 70 -3.95 -9.73 -16.33
C VAL A 70 -2.69 -10.01 -17.15
N SER A 71 -2.82 -10.44 -18.41
CA SER A 71 -1.66 -10.75 -19.26
C SER A 71 -0.82 -9.50 -19.51
N ALA A 72 -1.47 -8.43 -19.97
CA ALA A 72 -0.81 -7.16 -20.21
C ALA A 72 -0.18 -6.58 -18.94
N GLY A 73 -0.87 -6.72 -17.81
CA GLY A 73 -0.38 -6.32 -16.49
C GLY A 73 0.89 -7.07 -16.09
N LEU A 74 0.88 -8.40 -16.19
CA LEU A 74 2.05 -9.23 -15.92
C LEU A 74 3.20 -8.91 -16.87
N ASP A 75 2.94 -8.57 -18.14
CA ASP A 75 3.99 -8.20 -19.12
C ASP A 75 4.67 -6.91 -18.68
N ILE A 76 3.88 -5.90 -18.31
CA ILE A 76 4.37 -4.62 -17.79
C ILE A 76 5.22 -4.83 -16.53
N LEU A 77 4.74 -5.63 -15.57
CA LEU A 77 5.47 -5.89 -14.33
C LEU A 77 6.82 -6.59 -14.59
N GLN A 78 6.86 -7.56 -15.50
CA GLN A 78 8.10 -8.24 -15.89
C GLN A 78 9.05 -7.29 -16.62
N ARG A 79 8.57 -6.52 -17.61
CA ARG A 79 9.39 -5.51 -18.32
C ARG A 79 9.97 -4.47 -17.37
N ARG A 80 9.24 -4.11 -16.32
CA ARG A 80 9.68 -3.17 -15.27
C ARG A 80 10.51 -3.85 -14.17
N LYS A 81 10.86 -5.12 -14.32
CA LYS A 81 11.67 -5.90 -13.38
C LYS A 81 11.06 -5.92 -11.97
N MET A 82 9.74 -5.94 -11.85
CA MET A 82 9.04 -6.04 -10.56
C MET A 82 8.68 -7.49 -10.21
N ILE A 83 8.59 -8.36 -11.20
CA ILE A 83 8.34 -9.80 -11.03
C ILE A 83 9.22 -10.63 -11.96
N THR A 84 9.36 -11.90 -11.62
CA THR A 84 9.81 -12.99 -12.50
C THR A 84 8.68 -14.02 -12.61
N ARG A 85 8.38 -14.49 -13.81
CA ARG A 85 7.38 -15.53 -14.03
C ARG A 85 7.97 -16.92 -13.88
N GLU A 86 7.17 -17.82 -13.31
CA GLU A 86 7.42 -19.25 -13.22
C GLU A 86 8.78 -19.65 -12.62
N PRO A 87 9.30 -18.98 -11.57
CA PRO A 87 10.60 -19.34 -10.98
C PRO A 87 10.65 -20.78 -10.45
N GLU A 88 9.49 -21.36 -10.10
CA GLU A 88 9.35 -22.73 -9.60
C GLU A 88 8.23 -23.48 -10.35
N GLY A 89 8.08 -23.18 -11.65
CA GLY A 89 7.08 -23.78 -12.52
C GLY A 89 5.76 -23.00 -12.60
N ARG A 90 4.74 -23.61 -13.21
CA ARG A 90 3.46 -22.95 -13.53
C ARG A 90 2.79 -22.36 -12.30
N SER A 91 2.13 -21.21 -12.48
CA SER A 91 1.41 -20.47 -11.42
C SER A 91 2.29 -19.99 -10.26
N THR A 92 3.61 -19.92 -10.46
CA THR A 92 4.52 -19.27 -9.52
C THR A 92 4.97 -17.92 -10.08
N ILE A 93 5.02 -16.90 -9.23
CA ILE A 93 5.49 -15.56 -9.58
C ILE A 93 6.45 -15.10 -8.49
N GLY A 94 7.71 -14.88 -8.84
CA GLY A 94 8.72 -14.34 -7.94
C GLY A 94 8.61 -12.82 -7.88
N VAL A 95 8.55 -12.26 -6.67
CA VAL A 95 8.61 -10.82 -6.47
C VAL A 95 10.07 -10.38 -6.51
N ARG A 96 10.41 -9.42 -7.38
CA ARG A 96 11.78 -8.90 -7.51
C ARG A 96 12.14 -8.02 -6.32
N ASP A 97 13.43 -8.01 -6.00
CA ASP A 97 14.01 -7.22 -4.90
C ASP A 97 13.41 -7.59 -3.52
N TYR A 98 12.86 -8.81 -3.41
CA TYR A 98 12.32 -9.33 -2.18
C TYR A 98 13.44 -9.68 -1.21
N ASN A 99 13.30 -9.23 0.02
CA ASN A 99 14.18 -9.57 1.12
C ASN A 99 13.28 -9.87 2.34
N ALA A 100 13.45 -11.05 2.93
CA ALA A 100 12.62 -11.48 4.04
C ALA A 100 12.90 -10.71 5.34
N THR A 101 14.10 -10.16 5.52
CA THR A 101 14.54 -9.54 6.77
C THR A 101 14.33 -8.02 6.75
N GLU A 102 14.64 -7.36 5.65
CA GLU A 102 14.71 -5.89 5.60
C GLU A 102 14.17 -5.28 4.29
N HIS A 103 14.09 -3.95 4.26
CA HIS A 103 13.69 -3.17 3.07
C HIS A 103 12.32 -3.52 2.46
N TRP A 104 11.38 -3.91 3.32
CA TRP A 104 9.99 -4.18 2.96
C TRP A 104 9.00 -3.33 3.77
N ALA A 105 7.78 -3.18 3.23
CA ALA A 105 6.60 -2.64 3.91
C ALA A 105 5.50 -3.70 4.05
N LYS A 106 4.66 -3.60 5.08
CA LYS A 106 3.46 -4.46 5.16
C LYS A 106 2.40 -3.95 4.20
N ILE A 107 1.81 -4.87 3.43
CA ILE A 107 0.61 -4.66 2.63
C ILE A 107 -0.53 -5.48 3.23
N PRO A 108 -1.72 -4.90 3.48
CA PRO A 108 -2.89 -5.67 3.90
C PRO A 108 -3.20 -6.80 2.93
N ALA A 109 -3.55 -7.98 3.43
CA ALA A 109 -3.95 -9.12 2.60
C ALA A 109 -5.36 -9.58 2.98
N ARG A 110 -5.53 -10.44 3.99
CA ARG A 110 -6.83 -11.05 4.35
C ARG A 110 -8.00 -10.07 4.43
N GLY A 111 -7.82 -8.92 5.07
CA GLY A 111 -8.92 -7.98 5.29
C GLY A 111 -9.40 -7.25 4.04
N LEU A 112 -8.63 -7.28 2.94
CA LEU A 112 -9.04 -6.74 1.64
C LEU A 112 -10.05 -7.63 0.94
N TYR A 113 -10.09 -8.93 1.27
CA TYR A 113 -10.84 -9.93 0.52
C TYR A 113 -12.24 -10.16 1.10
N ARG A 114 -13.23 -10.27 0.22
CA ARG A 114 -14.57 -10.78 0.51
C ARG A 114 -15.05 -11.61 -0.67
N GLY A 115 -15.54 -12.83 -0.40
CA GLY A 115 -16.01 -13.72 -1.48
C GLY A 115 -14.95 -14.11 -2.50
N GLY A 116 -13.66 -14.02 -2.16
CA GLY A 116 -12.56 -14.30 -3.07
C GLY A 116 -11.99 -13.08 -3.80
N GLU A 117 -12.70 -11.95 -3.77
CA GLU A 117 -12.35 -10.72 -4.48
C GLU A 117 -11.79 -9.65 -3.56
N ILE A 118 -10.93 -8.77 -4.07
CA ILE A 118 -10.55 -7.54 -3.35
C ILE A 118 -11.65 -6.50 -3.57
N MET A 119 -12.46 -6.26 -2.55
CA MET A 119 -13.64 -5.37 -2.66
C MET A 119 -13.27 -3.95 -3.13
N GLY A 120 -12.13 -3.42 -2.71
CA GLY A 120 -11.71 -2.09 -3.15
C GLY A 120 -11.33 -2.01 -4.64
N LEU A 121 -11.06 -3.14 -5.29
CA LEU A 121 -10.71 -3.21 -6.70
C LEU A 121 -11.91 -3.46 -7.62
N SER A 122 -13.02 -4.01 -7.10
CA SER A 122 -14.19 -4.37 -7.93
C SER A 122 -14.85 -3.17 -8.62
N GLU A 123 -14.67 -1.96 -8.08
CA GLU A 123 -15.21 -0.73 -8.65
C GLU A 123 -14.28 -0.04 -9.65
N PHE A 124 -13.04 -0.51 -9.81
CA PHE A 124 -12.10 0.06 -10.77
C PHE A 124 -12.52 -0.31 -12.19
N ARG A 125 -12.73 0.70 -13.05
CA ARG A 125 -13.23 0.51 -14.43
C ARG A 125 -12.14 0.55 -15.49
N LEU A 126 -10.88 0.77 -15.09
CA LEU A 126 -9.71 0.83 -15.96
C LEU A 126 -9.77 1.93 -17.04
N ARG A 127 -10.52 3.01 -16.76
CA ARG A 127 -10.87 4.06 -17.73
C ARG A 127 -10.42 5.45 -17.34
N ARG A 128 -9.94 5.65 -16.10
CA ARG A 128 -9.61 6.99 -15.60
C ARG A 128 -8.24 7.04 -14.96
N ARG A 129 -7.52 8.14 -15.23
CA ARG A 129 -6.24 8.48 -14.61
C ARG A 129 -6.28 8.40 -13.07
N ALA A 130 -7.36 8.87 -12.46
CA ALA A 130 -7.51 8.90 -11.02
C ALA A 130 -7.40 7.50 -10.38
N GLU A 131 -7.81 6.44 -11.07
CA GLU A 131 -7.68 5.06 -10.60
C GLU A 131 -6.21 4.60 -10.60
N LEU A 132 -5.47 4.91 -11.67
CA LEU A 132 -4.03 4.63 -11.73
C LEU A 132 -3.27 5.39 -10.64
N ASP A 133 -3.55 6.68 -10.52
CA ASP A 133 -2.91 7.54 -9.53
C ASP A 133 -3.28 7.07 -8.10
N ALA A 134 -4.51 6.60 -7.87
CA ALA A 134 -4.91 5.98 -6.61
C ALA A 134 -4.05 4.75 -6.26
N MET A 135 -3.86 3.82 -7.20
CA MET A 135 -3.01 2.65 -6.95
C MET A 135 -1.55 3.02 -6.66
N LYS A 136 -1.01 4.03 -7.35
CA LYS A 136 0.33 4.55 -7.05
C LYS A 136 0.41 5.12 -5.63
N LEU A 137 -0.58 5.92 -5.22
CA LEU A 137 -0.65 6.45 -3.86
C LEU A 137 -0.78 5.34 -2.80
N TYR A 138 -1.60 4.33 -3.05
CA TYR A 138 -1.76 3.18 -2.14
C TYR A 138 -0.41 2.52 -1.80
N PHE A 139 0.37 2.19 -2.83
CA PHE A 139 1.68 1.58 -2.65
C PHE A 139 2.70 2.55 -2.03
N LEU A 140 2.66 3.84 -2.39
CA LEU A 140 3.50 4.85 -1.75
C LEU A 140 3.22 4.95 -0.25
N PHE A 141 1.94 5.00 0.15
CA PHE A 141 1.55 5.09 1.55
C PHE A 141 1.95 3.84 2.32
N ALA A 142 1.83 2.66 1.72
CA ALA A 142 2.40 1.45 2.31
C ALA A 142 3.91 1.57 2.56
N ALA A 143 4.65 2.14 1.60
CA ALA A 143 6.09 2.30 1.68
C ALA A 143 6.57 3.39 2.65
N ARG A 144 5.72 4.37 2.98
CA ARG A 144 6.09 5.56 3.77
C ARG A 144 5.41 5.64 5.14
N ARG A 145 4.47 4.75 5.45
CA ARG A 145 3.79 4.76 6.74
C ARG A 145 4.74 4.45 7.90
N ASN A 146 4.47 5.07 9.04
CA ASN A 146 5.01 4.64 10.31
C ASN A 146 4.43 3.27 10.68
N ARG A 147 5.26 2.40 11.25
CA ARG A 147 4.92 1.00 11.54
C ARG A 147 3.89 0.88 12.66
N ASP A 148 3.95 1.75 13.65
CA ASP A 148 3.15 1.74 14.88
C ASP A 148 1.81 2.42 14.67
N THR A 149 1.80 3.57 14.00
CA THR A 149 0.57 4.36 13.78
C THR A 149 -0.19 3.97 12.52
N ASN A 150 0.42 3.20 11.61
CA ASN A 150 -0.13 2.89 10.28
C ASN A 150 -0.43 4.13 9.43
N MET A 151 0.17 5.28 9.75
CA MET A 151 -0.04 6.55 9.05
C MET A 151 1.19 6.93 8.24
N ALA A 152 1.00 7.27 6.97
CA ALA A 152 1.98 7.94 6.13
C ALA A 152 1.77 9.46 6.23
N GLN A 153 2.73 10.16 6.82
CA GLN A 153 2.76 11.62 6.87
C GLN A 153 3.70 12.12 5.77
N ILE A 154 3.13 12.42 4.60
CA ILE A 154 3.89 12.85 3.42
C ILE A 154 3.18 14.00 2.73
N SER A 155 3.90 15.10 2.46
CA SER A 155 3.32 16.27 1.80
C SER A 155 3.03 16.00 0.34
N TYR A 156 2.13 16.79 -0.26
CA TYR A 156 1.84 16.70 -1.70
C TYR A 156 3.07 16.90 -2.58
N ALA A 157 3.97 17.82 -2.22
CA ALA A 157 5.24 18.00 -2.92
C ALA A 157 6.09 16.72 -2.93
N LYS A 158 6.21 16.02 -1.79
CA LYS A 158 6.94 14.75 -1.70
C LYS A 158 6.22 13.59 -2.40
N ILE A 159 4.89 13.60 -2.43
CA ILE A 159 4.10 12.65 -3.23
C ILE A 159 4.40 12.86 -4.72
N GLU A 160 4.37 14.10 -5.19
CA GLU A 160 4.67 14.45 -6.57
C GLU A 160 6.09 14.06 -6.95
N GLU A 161 7.06 14.40 -6.10
CA GLU A 161 8.45 13.99 -6.26
C GLU A 161 8.60 12.47 -6.36
N ALA A 162 7.92 11.68 -5.51
CA ALA A 162 8.05 10.23 -5.51
C ALA A 162 7.33 9.55 -6.68
N THR A 163 6.16 10.06 -7.08
CA THR A 163 5.23 9.35 -7.98
C THR A 163 5.06 9.99 -9.34
N GLY A 164 5.45 11.26 -9.50
CA GLY A 164 5.15 12.08 -10.68
C GLY A 164 3.68 12.47 -10.81
N ILE A 165 2.88 12.32 -9.75
CA ILE A 165 1.47 12.74 -9.72
C ILE A 165 1.44 14.20 -9.28
N THR A 166 1.02 15.10 -10.16
CA THR A 166 0.94 16.53 -9.81
C THR A 166 -0.17 16.76 -8.79
N GLU A 167 -0.01 17.79 -7.96
CA GLU A 167 -0.93 18.13 -6.87
C GLU A 167 -2.42 18.09 -7.27
N ASN A 168 -2.75 18.61 -8.45
CA ASN A 168 -4.12 18.65 -8.96
C ASN A 168 -4.78 17.26 -9.11
N TYR A 169 -3.98 16.21 -9.32
CA TYR A 169 -4.49 14.84 -9.45
C TYR A 169 -4.45 14.05 -8.13
N ILE A 170 -3.67 14.50 -7.13
CA ILE A 170 -3.56 13.81 -5.83
C ILE A 170 -4.92 13.76 -5.13
N ARG A 171 -5.66 14.88 -5.10
CA ARG A 171 -6.99 14.95 -4.46
C ARG A 171 -7.97 13.95 -5.07
N ASN A 172 -8.01 13.84 -6.39
CA ASN A 172 -8.90 12.88 -7.08
C ASN A 172 -8.52 11.42 -6.79
N ALA A 173 -7.23 11.12 -6.76
CA ALA A 173 -6.74 9.79 -6.41
C ALA A 173 -7.07 9.42 -4.95
N LEU A 174 -6.96 10.37 -4.01
CA LEU A 174 -7.37 10.16 -2.61
C LEU A 174 -8.87 9.90 -2.48
N THR A 175 -9.71 10.62 -3.24
CA THR A 175 -11.16 10.34 -3.28
C THR A 175 -11.45 8.92 -3.74
N VAL A 176 -10.76 8.44 -4.78
CA VAL A 176 -10.89 7.04 -5.24
C VAL A 176 -10.48 6.07 -4.14
N LEU A 177 -9.36 6.30 -3.45
CA LEU A 177 -8.92 5.41 -2.37
C LEU A 177 -9.88 5.38 -1.17
N GLY A 178 -10.41 6.54 -0.78
CA GLY A 178 -11.36 6.66 0.32
C GLY A 178 -12.71 6.01 0.01
N ALA A 179 -13.26 6.27 -1.18
CA ALA A 179 -14.52 5.71 -1.63
C ALA A 179 -14.49 4.17 -1.73
N ASN A 180 -13.31 3.60 -2.04
CA ASN A 180 -13.10 2.16 -2.15
C ASN A 180 -12.58 1.50 -0.87
N GLY A 181 -12.55 2.22 0.25
CA GLY A 181 -12.14 1.68 1.54
C GLY A 181 -10.68 1.20 1.59
N LEU A 182 -9.80 1.74 0.74
CA LEU A 182 -8.39 1.35 0.68
C LEU A 182 -7.52 2.20 1.62
N VAL A 183 -7.84 3.49 1.75
CA VAL A 183 -7.10 4.45 2.58
C VAL A 183 -8.05 5.43 3.25
N HIS A 184 -7.79 5.76 4.52
CA HIS A 184 -8.40 6.90 5.20
C HIS A 184 -7.45 8.10 5.22
N VAL A 185 -8.00 9.28 4.94
CA VAL A 185 -7.27 10.55 5.08
C VAL A 185 -7.62 11.12 6.45
N GLU A 186 -6.61 11.21 7.31
CA GLU A 186 -6.69 11.79 8.66
C GLU A 186 -6.06 13.19 8.62
N ARG A 187 -6.62 14.14 9.39
CA ARG A 187 -6.01 15.48 9.57
C ARG A 187 -5.34 15.50 10.93
N LEU A 188 -4.03 15.69 10.94
CA LEU A 188 -3.25 15.83 12.17
C LEU A 188 -2.88 17.30 12.37
N GLN A 189 -3.09 17.80 13.60
CA GLN A 189 -2.51 19.07 14.02
C GLN A 189 -0.98 18.90 14.06
N SER A 190 -0.26 19.82 13.43
CA SER A 190 1.20 19.77 13.40
C SER A 190 1.74 20.13 14.77
N ARG A 191 2.72 19.36 15.25
CA ARG A 191 3.46 19.71 16.49
C ARG A 191 4.44 20.87 16.31
N GLN A 192 4.69 21.32 15.08
CA GLN A 192 5.68 22.35 14.75
C GLN A 192 5.06 23.73 14.47
N SER A 193 3.74 23.81 14.31
CA SER A 193 3.01 25.06 14.12
C SER A 193 1.63 24.90 14.73
N GLU A 194 1.27 25.80 15.66
CA GLU A 194 -0.07 25.86 16.29
C GLU A 194 -1.22 25.99 15.27
N GLN A 195 -0.92 26.26 13.98
CA GLN A 195 -1.88 26.44 12.90
C GLN A 195 -1.72 25.45 11.73
N GLY A 196 -0.67 24.63 11.71
CA GLY A 196 -0.38 23.72 10.60
C GLY A 196 -1.25 22.46 10.64
N ILE A 197 -2.19 22.29 9.71
CA ILE A 197 -2.87 21.01 9.52
C ILE A 197 -2.08 20.19 8.49
N SER A 198 -1.62 19.00 8.89
CA SER A 198 -0.97 18.05 7.99
C SER A 198 -1.89 16.86 7.69
N ASN A 199 -1.91 16.43 6.43
CA ASN A 199 -2.64 15.21 6.05
C ASN A 199 -1.79 13.98 6.39
N ALA A 200 -2.44 12.98 6.97
CA ALA A 200 -1.88 11.66 7.19
C ALA A 200 -2.76 10.61 6.50
N TYR A 201 -2.12 9.61 5.90
CA TYR A 201 -2.81 8.58 5.11
C TYR A 201 -2.69 7.23 5.79
N ARG A 202 -3.82 6.63 6.17
CA ARG A 202 -3.86 5.36 6.89
C ARG A 202 -4.38 4.25 6.00
N LEU A 203 -3.60 3.18 5.85
CA LEU A 203 -4.05 1.99 5.11
C LEU A 203 -5.17 1.27 5.86
N CYS A 204 -6.22 0.90 5.15
CA CYS A 204 -7.27 0.06 5.71
C CYS A 204 -6.78 -1.39 5.91
N HIS A 205 -7.44 -2.13 6.79
CA HIS A 205 -7.26 -3.59 6.98
C HIS A 205 -5.90 -4.09 7.49
N LEU A 206 -4.96 -3.19 7.85
CA LEU A 206 -3.64 -3.55 8.36
C LEU A 206 -3.63 -3.81 9.88
N HIS A 207 -4.28 -2.94 10.63
CA HIS A 207 -4.47 -3.06 12.08
C HIS A 207 -5.95 -2.84 12.43
N THR A 208 -6.68 -3.91 12.73
CA THR A 208 -8.10 -3.84 13.15
C THR A 208 -8.28 -3.43 14.62
N ARG A 209 -7.20 -3.36 15.41
CA ARG A 209 -7.25 -3.08 16.86
C ARG A 209 -6.66 -1.74 17.30
N ILE A 210 -6.05 -0.97 16.39
CA ILE A 210 -5.47 0.34 16.73
C ILE A 210 -6.37 1.39 16.07
N HIS A 211 -7.41 1.78 16.80
CA HIS A 211 -8.23 2.95 16.47
C HIS A 211 -7.74 4.14 17.29
N MET A 212 -7.70 5.33 16.68
CA MET A 212 -7.41 6.60 17.36
C MET A 212 -8.25 6.83 18.64
N GLY A 213 -9.45 6.22 18.72
CA GLY A 213 -10.27 6.23 19.94
C GLY A 213 -9.68 5.47 21.15
N THR A 214 -8.65 4.67 20.95
CA THR A 214 -7.93 3.91 22.00
C THR A 214 -6.55 4.51 22.30
N THR A 215 -5.92 5.17 21.32
CA THR A 215 -4.62 5.82 21.50
C THR A 215 -4.76 7.23 22.11
N GLY A 216 -5.86 7.94 21.85
CA GLY A 216 -6.12 9.27 22.41
C GLY A 216 -6.54 9.32 23.88
N ARG A 217 -6.65 8.17 24.57
CA ARG A 217 -7.01 8.09 26.00
C ARG A 217 -5.86 7.66 26.91
N GLN A 218 -4.72 7.26 26.37
CA GLN A 218 -3.59 6.79 27.17
C GLN A 218 -2.74 7.95 27.71
N ASP A 219 -2.87 9.15 27.15
CA ASP A 219 -2.09 10.33 27.58
C ASP A 219 -2.76 11.13 28.73
N ASP A 220 -3.98 10.78 29.16
CA ASP A 220 -4.73 11.53 30.20
C ASP A 220 -4.75 10.89 31.60
N PHE A 221 -4.10 9.73 31.79
CA PHE A 221 -3.97 9.08 33.11
C PHE A 221 -2.49 8.88 33.47
N GLY A 222 -1.78 9.99 33.68
CA GLY A 222 -0.38 10.00 34.08
C GLY A 222 0.04 11.17 34.99
N LEU A 223 -0.90 11.90 35.58
CA LEU A 223 -0.61 12.89 36.62
C LEU A 223 -1.05 12.36 37.98
N GLY A 224 -0.32 11.35 38.46
CA GLY A 224 -0.31 10.92 39.85
C GLY A 224 1.10 11.14 40.38
N ALA A 225 1.24 12.08 41.31
CA ALA A 225 2.48 12.48 41.94
C ALA A 225 3.29 11.28 42.46
N VAL A 226 4.58 11.25 42.12
CA VAL A 226 5.61 10.61 42.94
C VAL A 226 6.82 11.53 42.95
N THR A 227 6.90 12.36 43.99
CA THR A 227 8.15 12.99 44.42
C THR A 227 9.00 11.90 45.08
N HIS A 228 10.06 11.47 44.43
CA HIS A 228 11.17 10.80 45.11
C HIS A 228 12.48 11.45 44.68
N ASP A 229 13.00 12.25 45.61
CA ASP A 229 14.40 12.65 45.72
C ASP A 229 15.29 11.41 45.63
N PHE A 230 16.25 11.43 44.70
CA PHE A 230 17.44 10.58 44.73
C PHE A 230 18.57 11.33 44.06
N ASP A 231 19.17 12.26 44.81
CA ASP A 231 20.57 12.65 44.64
C ASP A 231 21.22 12.52 46.03
N ASP A 232 21.66 11.30 46.32
CA ASP A 232 22.74 11.01 47.25
C ASP A 232 23.11 9.53 47.09
N LEU A 233 24.27 9.27 46.46
CA LEU A 233 25.29 8.26 46.79
C LEU A 233 26.01 7.74 45.53
N LEU A 234 27.24 8.25 45.39
CA LEU A 234 28.47 7.70 44.78
C LEU A 234 28.55 7.56 43.25
#